data_AF-A0A383BDP1-F1
#
_entry.id   AF-A0A383BDP1-F1
#
_cell.length_a   1.000
_cell.length_b   1.000
_cell.length_c   1.000
_cell.angle_alpha   90.00
_cell.angle_beta   90.00
_cell.angle_gamma   90.00
#
_symmetry.space_group_name_H-M   'P 1'
#
loop_
_entity.id
_entity.type
_entity.pdbx_description
1 polymer ?
#
loop_
_entity_poly.entity_id
_entity_poly.type
_entity_poly.pdbx_seq_one_letter_code
_entity_poly.pdbx_strand_id
1 'polypeptide(L)'
;MKINSVHELDLKLSAPNSALIADIKKLDGDIMILGLGGKMGPSLGLLALNAIREAGVNKKVIGVSRFSNKKMELDLQIAGIETIAGDLLDEIFLEQL
;
A
#
# COMPACT_ATOMS: atom_id res chain seq x y z
N MET A 1 16.83 20.22 -0.03
CA MET A 1 16.98 19.02 0.82
C MET A 1 17.75 17.97 0.03
N LYS A 2 18.76 17.32 0.60
CA LYS A 2 19.54 16.26 -0.09
C LYS A 2 18.96 14.89 0.29
N ILE A 3 18.84 13.98 -0.67
CA ILE A 3 18.39 12.60 -0.47
C ILE A 3 19.58 11.69 -0.77
N ASN A 4 19.95 10.81 0.17
CA ASN A 4 21.20 10.06 0.10
C ASN A 4 21.01 8.55 -0.12
N SER A 5 19.76 8.05 -0.11
CA SER A 5 19.45 6.65 -0.43
C SER A 5 18.03 6.47 -0.95
N VAL A 6 17.77 5.33 -1.60
CA VAL A 6 16.42 4.92 -2.03
C VAL A 6 15.49 4.74 -0.82
N HIS A 7 16.00 4.14 0.26
CA HIS A 7 15.23 3.98 1.49
C HIS A 7 14.79 5.33 2.09
N GLU A 8 15.69 6.33 2.10
CA GLU A 8 15.34 7.69 2.56
C GLU A 8 14.28 8.33 1.67
N LEU A 9 14.35 8.09 0.35
CA LEU A 9 13.33 8.55 -0.59
C LEU A 9 11.97 7.89 -0.28
N ASP A 10 11.94 6.57 -0.10
CA ASP A 10 10.70 5.82 0.16
C ASP A 10 10.04 6.25 1.47
N LEU A 11 10.82 6.50 2.53
CA LEU A 11 10.30 7.04 3.79
C LEU A 11 9.64 8.41 3.61
N LYS A 12 10.21 9.27 2.77
CA LYS A 12 9.62 10.59 2.48
C LYS A 12 8.39 10.49 1.59
N LEU A 13 8.42 9.63 0.57
CA LEU A 13 7.28 9.42 -0.34
C LEU A 13 6.10 8.74 0.34
N SER A 14 6.35 7.98 1.43
CA SER A 14 5.32 7.31 2.22
C SER A 14 4.86 8.11 3.46
N ALA A 15 5.31 9.36 3.61
CA ALA A 15 4.84 10.24 4.67
C ALA A 15 3.52 10.94 4.26
N PRO A 16 2.41 10.71 4.98
CA PRO A 16 1.13 11.34 4.64
C PRO A 16 1.11 12.81 5.01
N ASN A 17 0.41 13.62 4.21
CA ASN A 17 0.11 15.01 4.56
C ASN A 17 -1.21 15.10 5.33
N SER A 18 -1.47 16.26 5.94
CA SER A 18 -2.66 16.49 6.77
C SER A 18 -3.97 16.33 6.00
N ALA A 19 -4.00 16.68 4.70
CA ALA A 19 -5.18 16.53 3.85
C ALA A 19 -5.52 15.03 3.66
N LEU A 20 -4.53 14.20 3.34
CA LEU A 20 -4.71 12.76 3.18
C LEU A 20 -5.18 12.11 4.49
N ILE A 21 -4.60 12.49 5.63
CA ILE A 21 -5.02 11.98 6.94
C ILE A 21 -6.50 12.32 7.20
N ALA A 22 -6.92 13.55 6.89
CA ALA A 22 -8.31 13.98 7.06
C ALA A 22 -9.26 13.24 6.11
N ASP A 23 -8.82 12.92 4.89
CA ASP A 23 -9.63 12.19 3.92
C ASP A 23 -9.76 10.70 4.28
N ILE A 24 -8.70 10.06 4.76
CA ILE A 24 -8.73 8.66 5.23
C ILE A 24 -9.77 8.46 6.35
N LYS A 25 -9.95 9.45 7.24
CA LYS A 25 -10.97 9.41 8.30
C LYS A 25 -12.40 9.37 7.77
N LYS A 26 -12.64 9.90 6.57
CA LYS A 26 -13.97 10.00 5.96
C LYS A 26 -14.32 8.78 5.11
N LEU A 27 -13.33 7.96 4.76
CA LEU A 27 -13.57 6.74 3.98
C LEU A 27 -14.24 5.70 4.85
N ASP A 28 -15.23 5.02 4.31
CA ASP A 28 -15.79 3.81 4.89
C ASP A 28 -15.06 2.56 4.39
N GLY A 29 -14.94 1.55 5.24
CA GLY A 29 -14.29 0.29 4.89
C GLY A 29 -12.75 0.36 4.82
N ASP A 30 -12.19 -0.74 4.30
CA ASP A 30 -10.75 -0.96 4.10
C ASP A 30 -10.30 -0.49 2.71
N ILE A 31 -8.98 -0.42 2.49
CA ILE A 31 -8.39 0.07 1.24
C ILE A 31 -7.74 -1.07 0.49
N MET A 32 -8.24 -1.38 -0.71
CA MET A 32 -7.60 -2.30 -1.64
C MET A 32 -6.87 -1.55 -2.76
N ILE A 33 -5.63 -1.95 -3.05
CA ILE A 33 -4.79 -1.35 -4.09
C ILE A 33 -4.43 -2.42 -5.12
N LEU A 34 -4.98 -2.27 -6.32
CA LEU A 34 -4.68 -3.13 -7.46
C LEU A 34 -3.36 -2.70 -8.12
N GLY A 35 -2.46 -3.63 -8.36
CA GLY A 35 -1.14 -3.38 -8.94
C GLY A 35 -0.09 -2.95 -7.92
N LEU A 36 -0.26 -3.28 -6.63
CA LEU A 36 0.63 -2.84 -5.54
C LEU A 36 2.09 -3.31 -5.73
N GLY A 37 2.33 -4.42 -6.41
CA GLY A 37 3.70 -4.89 -6.72
C GLY A 37 4.40 -4.12 -7.86
N GLY A 38 3.82 -3.04 -8.37
CA GLY A 38 4.43 -2.18 -9.39
C GLY A 38 5.53 -1.26 -8.83
N LYS A 39 6.06 -0.35 -9.65
CA LYS A 39 7.16 0.55 -9.24
C LYS A 39 6.77 1.50 -8.10
N MET A 40 5.59 2.11 -8.22
CA MET A 40 5.07 3.08 -7.24
C MET A 40 4.20 2.43 -6.17
N GLY A 41 3.80 1.18 -6.38
CA GLY A 41 2.82 0.50 -5.55
C GLY A 41 3.28 0.34 -4.10
N PRO A 42 4.51 -0.14 -3.80
CA PRO A 42 4.96 -0.29 -2.42
C PRO A 42 4.92 1.03 -1.64
N SER A 43 5.42 2.12 -2.23
CA SER A 43 5.40 3.44 -1.59
C SER A 43 3.96 3.95 -1.38
N LEU A 44 3.03 3.67 -2.31
CA LEU A 44 1.61 4.01 -2.16
C LEU A 44 0.92 3.21 -1.04
N GLY A 45 1.20 1.91 -0.94
CA GLY A 45 0.66 1.06 0.14
C GLY A 45 1.14 1.51 1.51
N LEU A 46 2.45 1.82 1.62
CA LEU A 46 3.03 2.36 2.84
C LEU A 46 2.44 3.74 3.19
N LEU A 47 2.23 4.61 2.18
CA LEU A 47 1.58 5.91 2.37
C LEU A 47 0.16 5.75 2.94
N ALA A 48 -0.65 4.86 2.36
CA ALA A 48 -2.00 4.59 2.84
C ALA A 48 -2.00 4.03 4.27
N LEU A 49 -1.11 3.08 4.57
CA LEU A 49 -0.98 2.49 5.90
C LEU A 49 -0.54 3.52 6.95
N ASN A 50 0.44 4.36 6.62
CA ASN A 50 0.89 5.44 7.50
C ASN A 50 -0.24 6.47 7.71
N ALA A 51 -1.01 6.81 6.68
CA ALA A 51 -2.15 7.70 6.81
C ALA A 51 -3.23 7.14 7.74
N ILE A 52 -3.51 5.83 7.67
CA ILE A 52 -4.42 5.13 8.58
C ILE A 52 -3.91 5.21 10.03
N ARG A 53 -2.61 4.93 10.24
CA ARG A 53 -1.97 5.01 11.56
C ARG A 53 -2.06 6.41 12.16
N GLU A 54 -1.69 7.43 11.40
CA GLU A 54 -1.75 8.85 11.82
C GLU A 54 -3.18 9.35 11.99
N ALA A 55 -4.14 8.81 11.22
CA ALA A 55 -5.55 9.11 11.40
C ALA A 55 -6.12 8.50 12.70
N GLY A 56 -5.47 7.50 13.29
CA GLY A 56 -5.97 6.79 14.47
C GLY A 56 -7.25 6.01 14.19
N VAL A 57 -7.44 5.57 12.93
CA VAL A 57 -8.59 4.75 12.52
C VAL A 57 -8.15 3.30 12.32
N ASN A 58 -9.07 2.37 12.49
CA ASN A 58 -8.80 0.95 12.27
C ASN A 58 -9.28 0.55 10.87
N LYS A 59 -8.34 0.48 9.92
CA LYS A 59 -8.58 0.09 8.52
C LYS A 59 -7.42 -0.79 8.05
N LYS A 60 -7.70 -1.69 7.13
CA LYS A 60 -6.70 -2.52 6.47
C LYS A 60 -6.25 -1.91 5.15
N VAL A 61 -5.01 -2.21 4.76
CA VAL A 61 -4.51 -2.00 3.40
C VAL A 61 -4.26 -3.37 2.80
N ILE A 62 -4.90 -3.64 1.66
CA ILE A 62 -4.83 -4.90 0.93
C ILE A 62 -4.20 -4.63 -0.44
N GLY A 63 -3.05 -5.22 -0.70
CA GLY A 63 -2.34 -5.11 -1.96
C GLY A 63 -2.60 -6.29 -2.88
N VAL A 64 -3.06 -6.03 -4.10
CA VAL A 64 -3.26 -7.08 -5.11
C VAL A 64 -2.22 -6.93 -6.21
N SER A 65 -1.47 -7.99 -6.51
CA SER A 65 -0.52 -8.02 -7.63
C SER A 65 -0.07 -9.45 -7.89
N ARG A 66 0.64 -9.69 -8.99
CA ARG A 66 1.28 -10.99 -9.24
C ARG A 66 2.40 -11.31 -8.24
N PHE A 67 2.95 -10.28 -7.58
CA PHE A 67 4.05 -10.39 -6.61
C PHE A 67 5.18 -11.32 -7.05
N SER A 68 5.66 -11.13 -8.29
CA SER A 68 6.76 -11.94 -8.86
C SER A 68 8.06 -11.84 -8.06
N ASN A 69 8.25 -10.75 -7.31
CA ASN A 69 9.30 -10.61 -6.32
C ASN A 69 8.75 -10.96 -4.92
N LYS A 70 9.07 -12.15 -4.43
CA LYS A 70 8.61 -12.64 -3.12
C LYS A 70 9.21 -11.89 -1.94
N LYS A 71 10.39 -11.31 -2.08
CA LYS A 71 10.95 -10.46 -1.03
C LYS A 71 10.11 -9.19 -0.83
N MET A 72 9.69 -8.55 -1.93
CA MET A 72 8.84 -7.37 -1.87
C MET A 72 7.49 -7.68 -1.21
N GLU A 73 6.87 -8.80 -1.58
CA GLU A 73 5.62 -9.25 -0.96
C GLU A 73 5.77 -9.41 0.56
N LEU A 74 6.83 -10.08 1.00
CA LEU A 74 7.13 -10.27 2.42
C LEU A 74 7.41 -8.93 3.14
N ASP A 75 8.17 -8.03 2.51
CA ASP A 75 8.45 -6.70 3.09
C ASP A 75 7.15 -5.90 3.31
N LEU A 76 6.17 -6.00 2.40
CA LEU A 76 4.85 -5.36 2.54
C LEU A 76 4.01 -5.99 3.67
N GLN A 77 4.00 -7.33 3.75
CA GLN A 77 3.33 -8.06 4.82
C GLN A 77 3.90 -7.70 6.20
N ILE A 78 5.23 -7.66 6.32
CA ILE A 78 5.92 -7.24 7.56
C ILE A 78 5.56 -5.80 7.93
N ALA A 79 5.42 -4.91 6.95
CA ALA A 79 5.00 -3.54 7.20
C ALA A 79 3.55 -3.43 7.73
N GLY A 80 2.72 -4.46 7.52
CA GLY A 80 1.32 -4.53 7.94
C GLY A 80 0.31 -4.43 6.81
N ILE A 81 0.73 -4.64 5.55
CA ILE A 81 -0.13 -4.66 4.38
C ILE A 81 -0.52 -6.11 4.07
N GLU A 82 -1.81 -6.41 4.03
CA GLU A 82 -2.29 -7.71 3.57
C GLU A 82 -2.03 -7.85 2.06
N THR A 83 -1.63 -9.02 1.57
CA THR A 83 -1.36 -9.21 0.14
C THR A 83 -2.21 -10.33 -0.44
N ILE A 84 -2.73 -10.10 -1.64
CA ILE A 84 -3.42 -11.11 -2.45
C ILE A 84 -2.63 -11.27 -3.75
N ALA A 85 -2.05 -12.45 -3.95
CA ALA A 85 -1.30 -12.75 -5.15
C ALA A 85 -2.23 -13.21 -6.28
N GLY A 86 -2.22 -12.50 -7.41
CA GLY A 86 -3.00 -12.89 -8.58
C GLY A 86 -2.76 -11.99 -9.79
N ASP A 87 -3.26 -12.43 -10.94
CA ASP A 87 -3.15 -11.68 -12.19
C ASP A 87 -4.41 -10.84 -12.41
N LEU A 88 -4.25 -9.52 -12.47
CA LEU A 88 -5.37 -8.59 -12.71
C LEU A 88 -5.91 -8.66 -14.15
N LEU A 89 -5.25 -9.41 -15.03
CA LEU A 89 -5.75 -9.70 -16.38
C LEU A 89 -6.52 -11.03 -16.45
N ASP A 90 -6.59 -11.79 -15.35
CA ASP A 90 -7.38 -13.01 -15.24
C ASP A 90 -8.78 -12.66 -14.69
N GLU A 91 -9.79 -12.78 -15.55
CA GLU A 91 -11.18 -12.49 -15.19
C GLU A 91 -11.71 -13.38 -14.06
N ILE A 92 -11.31 -14.66 -14.02
CA ILE A 92 -11.73 -15.60 -12.97
C ILE A 92 -11.15 -15.19 -11.63
N PHE A 93 -9.90 -14.71 -11.60
CA PHE A 93 -9.30 -14.17 -10.40
C PHE A 93 -10.01 -12.89 -9.93
N LEU A 94 -10.32 -11.97 -10.84
CA LEU A 94 -11.01 -10.73 -10.50
C LEU A 94 -12.40 -10.97 -9.90
N GLU A 95 -13.13 -11.99 -10.36
CA GLU A 95 -14.43 -12.37 -9.81
C GLU A 95 -14.36 -12.90 -8.36
N GLN A 96 -13.17 -13.27 -7.88
CA GLN A 96 -12.94 -13.82 -6.53
C GLN A 96 -12.47 -12.78 -5.50
N LEU A 97 -12.16 -11.55 -5.94
CA LEU A 97 -11.74 -10.44 -5.07
C LEU A 97 -12.92 -9.78 -4.36
#